data_AF-A0A6H1ZLA5-F1
#
_entry.id   AF-A0A6H1ZLA5-F1
#
_cell.length_a   1.000
_cell.length_b   1.000
_cell.length_c   1.000
_cell.angle_alpha   90.00
_cell.angle_beta   90.00
_cell.angle_gamma   90.00
#
_symmetry.space_group_name_H-M   'P 1'
#
loop_
_entity.id
_entity.type
_entity.pdbx_description
1 polymer ?
#
loop_
_entity_poly.entity_id
_entity_poly.type
_entity_poly.pdbx_seq_one_letter_code
_entity_poly.pdbx_strand_id
1 'polypeptide(L)'
;MIFEVGHFYSHEAGRQIAVLAEVSTYRWGRMLVIEEADRTGHSISCAEIAEANDSTWTEIGEIEWLQNFTNKPRYRPRMEERNAMVQ
;
A
#
# COMPACT_ATOMS: atom_id res chain seq x y z
N MET A 1 -1.37 4.17 17.70
CA MET A 1 -0.17 3.62 17.03
C MET A 1 0.69 4.77 16.54
N ILE A 2 2.02 4.62 16.59
CA ILE A 2 2.97 5.55 15.96
C ILE A 2 3.52 4.84 14.72
N PHE A 3 3.56 5.54 13.59
CA PHE A 3 4.17 5.04 12.36
C PHE A 3 5.68 5.22 12.40
N GLU A 4 6.41 4.17 12.03
CA GLU A 4 7.87 4.13 12.07
C GLU A 4 8.45 4.02 10.66
N VAL A 5 9.55 4.72 10.41
CA VAL A 5 10.25 4.67 9.12
C VAL A 5 10.81 3.27 8.89
N GLY A 6 10.58 2.73 7.69
CA GLY A 6 10.96 1.36 7.32
C GLY A 6 9.90 0.31 7.62
N HIS A 7 8.74 0.70 8.15
CA HIS A 7 7.64 -0.20 8.48
C HIS A 7 6.47 -0.07 7.50
N PHE A 8 5.62 -1.10 7.51
CA PHE A 8 4.49 -1.25 6.61
C PHE A 8 3.22 -1.45 7.42
N TYR A 9 2.12 -0.86 6.97
CA TYR A 9 0.87 -0.88 7.72
C TYR A 9 -0.32 -1.12 6.79
N SER A 10 -1.31 -1.85 7.29
CA SER A 10 -2.58 -2.14 6.62
C SER A 10 -3.72 -1.53 7.42
N HIS A 11 -4.59 -0.80 6.72
CA HIS A 11 -5.84 -0.29 7.25
C HIS A 11 -6.98 -1.28 6.98
N GLU A 12 -7.94 -1.40 7.90
CA GLU A 12 -9.11 -2.27 7.73
C GLU A 12 -9.92 -2.00 6.44
N ALA A 13 -9.87 -0.76 5.94
CA ALA A 13 -10.52 -0.37 4.68
C ALA A 13 -9.78 -0.88 3.41
N GLY A 14 -8.68 -1.62 3.58
CA GLY A 14 -7.91 -2.24 2.50
C GLY A 14 -6.84 -1.35 1.87
N ARG A 15 -6.60 -0.16 2.42
CA ARG A 15 -5.43 0.68 2.09
C ARG A 15 -4.22 0.13 2.83
N GLN A 16 -3.07 0.08 2.16
CA GLN A 16 -1.81 -0.23 2.81
C GLN A 16 -0.81 0.91 2.57
N ILE A 17 0.15 1.07 3.47
CA ILE A 17 1.21 2.07 3.36
C ILE A 17 2.58 1.47 3.69
N ALA A 18 3.62 1.98 3.05
CA ALA A 18 5.02 1.87 3.48
C ALA A 18 5.53 3.24 3.90
N VAL A 19 6.15 3.33 5.08
CA VAL A 19 6.71 4.57 5.59
C VAL A 19 8.18 4.65 5.18
N LEU A 20 8.50 5.54 4.25
CA LEU A 20 9.79 5.57 3.58
C LEU A 20 10.83 6.45 4.29
N ALA A 21 10.40 7.62 4.79
CA ALA A 21 11.30 8.59 5.39
C ALA A 21 10.55 9.59 6.26
N GLU A 22 11.28 10.25 7.17
CA GLU A 22 10.86 11.48 7.82
C GLU A 22 11.50 12.68 7.11
N VAL A 23 10.71 13.71 6.82
CA VAL A 23 11.16 14.93 6.16
C VAL A 23 10.69 16.16 6.91
N SER A 24 11.46 17.25 6.82
CA SER A 24 11.03 18.57 7.30
C SER A 24 10.59 19.44 6.14
N THR A 25 9.38 19.99 6.23
CA THR A 25 8.80 20.89 5.24
C THR A 25 8.75 22.32 5.77
N TYR A 26 8.85 23.30 4.88
CA TYR A 26 8.85 24.71 5.25
C TYR A 26 7.52 25.19 5.84
N ARG A 27 6.39 24.55 5.46
CA ARG A 27 5.04 24.99 5.87
C ARG A 27 4.44 24.13 6.99
N TRP A 28 4.67 22.82 6.98
CA TRP A 28 4.00 21.87 7.87
C TRP A 28 4.94 21.25 8.90
N GLY A 29 6.23 21.62 8.88
CA GLY A 29 7.22 21.04 9.77
C GLY A 29 7.46 19.58 9.42
N ARG A 30 7.48 18.72 10.45
CA ARG A 30 7.89 17.32 10.36
C ARG A 30 6.78 16.45 9.76
N MET A 31 7.10 15.71 8.71
CA MET A 31 6.17 14.88 7.93
C MET A 31 6.81 13.53 7.60
N LEU A 32 5.97 12.55 7.24
CA LEU A 32 6.41 11.25 6.71
C LEU A 32 6.19 11.19 5.20
N VAL A 33 7.17 10.68 4.48
CA VAL A 33 7.00 10.23 3.10
C VAL A 33 6.43 8.82 3.16
N ILE A 34 5.25 8.63 2.57
CA ILE A 34 4.57 7.34 2.51
C ILE A 34 4.37 6.94 1.06
N GLU A 35 4.62 5.67 0.78
CA GLU A 35 4.07 5.01 -0.40
C GLU A 35 2.76 4.36 0.00
N GLU A 36 1.71 4.59 -0.77
CA GLU A 36 0.39 4.03 -0.56
C GLU A 36 0.00 3.15 -1.73
N ALA A 37 -0.62 2.01 -1.41
CA ALA A 37 -1.15 1.08 -2.39
C ALA A 37 -2.49 0.53 -1.93
N ASP A 38 -3.40 0.39 -2.88
CA ASP A 38 -4.67 -0.27 -2.70
C ASP A 38 -5.06 -1.05 -3.97
N ARG A 39 -6.30 -1.52 -4.03
CA ARG A 39 -6.82 -2.26 -5.21
C ARG A 39 -6.97 -1.39 -6.47
N THR A 40 -6.87 -0.06 -6.34
CA THR A 40 -7.11 0.92 -7.42
C THR A 40 -5.82 1.49 -7.98
N GLY A 41 -4.73 1.51 -7.22
CA GLY A 41 -3.44 1.97 -7.70
C GLY A 41 -2.37 2.12 -6.61
N HIS A 42 -1.30 2.82 -6.97
CA HIS A 42 -0.19 3.16 -6.10
C HIS A 42 0.14 4.65 -6.21
N SER A 43 0.59 5.27 -5.12
CA SER A 43 1.02 6.66 -5.11
C SER A 43 2.06 6.91 -4.02
N ILE A 44 2.84 7.98 -4.15
CA ILE A 44 3.75 8.46 -3.10
C ILE A 44 3.28 9.84 -2.69
N SER A 45 3.17 10.06 -1.38
CA SER A 45 2.75 11.34 -0.80
C SER A 45 3.50 11.65 0.49
N CYS A 46 3.42 12.91 0.94
CA CYS A 46 3.85 13.29 2.28
C CYS A 46 2.61 13.44 3.17
N ALA A 47 2.61 12.78 4.31
CA ALA A 47 1.56 12.90 5.33
C ALA A 47 2.12 13.56 6.59
N GLU A 48 1.30 14.36 7.27
CA GLU A 48 1.65 14.81 8.63
C GLU A 48 1.87 13.57 9.52
N ILE A 49 2.74 13.69 10.52
CA ILE A 49 2.90 12.64 11.54
C ILE A 49 1.60 12.60 12.34
N ALA A 50 0.63 11.86 11.83
CA ALA A 50 -0.55 11.52 12.58
C ALA A 50 -0.17 10.37 13.51
N GLU A 51 -0.33 10.58 14.81
CA GLU A 51 -0.63 9.45 15.68
C GLU A 51 -1.92 8.83 15.12
N ALA A 52 -1.82 7.62 14.59
CA ALA A 52 -3.01 6.84 14.29
C ALA A 52 -3.65 6.51 15.65
N ASN A 53 -4.54 7.38 16.11
CA ASN A 53 -5.34 7.15 17.31
C ASN A 53 -6.34 6.01 17.12
N ASP A 54 -6.42 5.45 15.92
CA ASP A 54 -7.32 4.36 15.60
C ASP A 54 -6.63 2.99 15.64
N SER A 55 -7.33 2.04 16.26
CA SER A 55 -7.08 0.60 16.23
C SER A 55 -7.24 -0.03 14.84
N THR A 56 -7.40 0.77 13.79
CA THR A 56 -7.71 0.35 12.42
C THR A 56 -6.46 0.07 11.59
N TRP A 57 -5.29 0.55 12.04
CA TRP A 57 -3.99 0.26 11.42
C TRP A 57 -3.29 -0.89 12.13
N THR A 58 -2.86 -1.87 11.35
CA THR A 58 -2.07 -3.01 11.82
C THR A 58 -0.76 -3.06 11.06
N GLU A 59 0.34 -3.28 11.77
CA GLU A 59 1.64 -3.47 11.14
C GLU A 59 1.66 -4.79 10.35
N ILE A 60 2.21 -4.74 9.15
CA ILE A 60 2.37 -5.89 8.25
C ILE A 60 3.82 -6.01 7.79
N GLY A 61 4.16 -7.14 7.15
CA GLY A 61 5.50 -7.36 6.60
C GLY A 61 5.65 -6.81 5.17
N GLU A 62 6.91 -6.52 4.79
CA GLU A 62 7.27 -6.10 3.42
C GLU A 62 6.72 -7.04 2.33
N ILE A 63 6.77 -8.36 2.57
CA ILE A 63 6.27 -9.36 1.61
C ILE A 63 4.77 -9.19 1.38
N GLU A 64 4.00 -8.93 2.42
CA GLU A 64 2.55 -8.70 2.31
C GLU A 64 2.27 -7.40 1.54
N TRP A 65 3.01 -6.34 1.85
CA TRP A 65 2.93 -5.06 1.14
C TRP A 65 3.23 -5.21 -0.36
N LEU A 66 4.26 -5.97 -0.73
CA LEU A 66 4.65 -6.20 -2.13
C LEU A 66 3.59 -6.98 -2.92
N GLN A 67 2.62 -7.63 -2.27
CA GLN A 67 1.52 -8.31 -2.97
C GLN A 67 0.65 -7.35 -3.78
N ASN A 68 0.61 -6.06 -3.42
CA ASN A 68 -0.10 -5.04 -4.20
C ASN A 68 0.47 -4.88 -5.63
N PHE A 69 1.76 -5.18 -5.83
CA PHE A 69 2.47 -4.98 -7.10
C PHE A 69 2.68 -6.28 -7.89
N THR A 70 2.54 -7.44 -7.24
CA THR A 70 2.78 -8.76 -7.88
C THR A 70 1.56 -9.32 -8.60
N ASN A 71 0.42 -8.61 -8.58
CA ASN A 71 -0.70 -8.90 -9.47
C ASN A 71 -0.32 -8.56 -10.92
N LYS A 72 0.35 -9.51 -11.60
CA LYS A 72 0.08 -9.71 -13.04
C LYS A 72 -1.44 -9.74 -13.20
N PRO A 73 -2.02 -9.11 -14.23
CA PRO A 73 -3.45 -9.25 -14.47
C PRO A 73 -3.77 -10.75 -14.46
N ARG A 74 -4.73 -11.19 -13.64
CA ARG A 74 -5.22 -12.57 -13.71
C ARG A 74 -5.55 -12.81 -15.17
N TYR A 75 -4.77 -13.65 -15.84
CA TYR A 75 -5.03 -14.01 -17.23
C TYR A 75 -6.48 -14.48 -17.30
N ARG A 76 -7.33 -13.68 -17.94
CA ARG A 76 -8.70 -14.06 -18.29
C ARG A 76 -8.61 -14.51 -19.74
N PRO A 77 -8.48 -15.81 -20.02
CA PRO A 77 -8.48 -16.28 -21.41
C PRO A 77 -9.74 -15.76 -22.09
N ARG A 78 -9.59 -15.33 -23.35
CA ARG A 78 -10.78 -15.02 -24.16
C ARG A 78 -11.60 -16.29 -24.33
N MET A 79 -12.90 -16.14 -24.57
CA MET A 79 -13.83 -17.28 -24.73
C MET A 79 -13.33 -18.28 -25.80
N GLU A 80 -12.65 -17.76 -26.83
CA GLU A 80 -12.00 -18.52 -27.90
C GLU A 80 -10.84 -19.40 -27.41
N GLU A 81 -10.00 -18.89 -26.51
CA GLU A 81 -8.87 -19.63 -25.92
C GLU A 81 -9.36 -20.69 -24.90
N ARG A 82 -10.49 -20.42 -24.24
CA ARG A 82 -11.14 -21.37 -23.33
C ARG A 82 -11.66 -22.62 -24.04
N ASN A 83 -12.14 -22.46 -25.28
CA ASN A 83 -12.64 -23.57 -26.09
C ASN A 83 -11.52 -24.44 -26.68
N ALA A 84 -10.33 -23.87 -26.89
CA ALA A 84 -9.14 -24.61 -27.35
C ALA A 84 -8.46 -25.44 -26.25
N MET A 85 -8.75 -25.17 -24.97
CA MET A 85 -8.20 -25.90 -23.82
C MET A 85 -9.05 -27.11 -23.39
N VAL A 86 -10.22 -27.31 -24.00
CA VAL A 86 -11.18 -28.39 -23.65
C VAL A 86 -11.32 -29.41 -24.80
N GLN A 87 -10.47 -29.32 -25.82
CA GLN A 87 -10.30 -30.34 -26.88
C GLN A 87 -8.98 -31.08 -26.68
#